data_AF-A0A2A2TKA1-F1
#
_entry.id   AF-A0A2A2TKA1-F1
#
_cell.length_a   1.000
_cell.length_b   1.000
_cell.length_c   1.000
_cell.angle_alpha   90.00
_cell.angle_beta   90.00
_cell.angle_gamma   90.00
#
_symmetry.space_group_name_H-M   'P 1'
#
loop_
_entity.id
_entity.type
_entity.pdbx_description
1 polymer ?
#
loop_
_entity_poly.entity_id
_entity_poly.type
_entity_poly.pdbx_seq_one_letter_code
_entity_poly.pdbx_strand_id
1 'polypeptide(L)'
;YKDRENLDFNNLEKTEEKAEDITYLLMQRARLIGAAENKLHALRELMKNRNETTHTLFYCGDGSVESSVSPTRNQSNLHQLKEVARILGTELNYRISTYTAQTSLPERENLRQQFENGELQGLVAIRCLDEGVDIPAIQTAVILASSTNPRQFIQRRGRILRPHPGKERATIFDMIVLPPDLDRKTLEVEKNLLKKELRRFVEFADLADNSGEARMKLFDLQKRYGLMNI
;
A
#
# COMPACT_ATOMS: atom_id res chain seq x y z
N TYR A 1 57.80 0.18 7.44
CA TYR A 1 56.99 0.18 8.67
C TYR A 1 55.75 1.07 8.57
N LYS A 2 55.75 2.22 7.85
CA LYS A 2 54.56 3.07 7.65
C LYS A 2 53.47 2.53 6.70
N ASP A 3 53.79 1.60 5.81
CA ASP A 3 52.81 1.12 4.82
C ASP A 3 51.85 0.03 5.34
N ARG A 4 52.19 -0.68 6.43
CA ARG A 4 51.31 -1.71 7.02
C ARG A 4 50.17 -1.11 7.84
N GLU A 5 50.39 0.00 8.54
CA GLU A 5 49.33 0.66 9.32
C GLU A 5 48.24 1.25 8.42
N ASN A 6 48.59 1.90 7.30
CA ASN A 6 47.62 2.49 6.36
C ASN A 6 46.72 1.47 5.63
N LEU A 7 47.16 0.22 5.51
CA LEU A 7 46.36 -0.87 4.92
C LEU A 7 45.30 -1.41 5.90
N ASP A 8 45.62 -1.44 7.19
CA ASP A 8 44.68 -1.87 8.23
C ASP A 8 43.61 -0.79 8.53
N PHE A 9 43.98 0.49 8.55
CA PHE A 9 43.00 1.59 8.71
C PHE A 9 41.97 1.65 7.57
N ASN A 10 42.41 1.52 6.31
CA ASN A 10 41.50 1.48 5.16
C ASN A 10 40.57 0.25 5.16
N ASN A 11 41.03 -0.88 5.70
CA ASN A 11 40.21 -2.08 5.84
C ASN A 11 39.23 -1.94 7.00
N LEU A 12 39.61 -1.31 8.11
CA LEU A 12 38.73 -1.01 9.24
C LEU A 12 37.59 -0.06 8.81
N GLU A 13 37.91 1.04 8.13
CA GLU A 13 36.90 1.98 7.60
C GLU A 13 35.95 1.29 6.61
N LYS A 14 36.45 0.49 5.66
CA LYS A 14 35.61 -0.28 4.73
C LYS A 14 34.74 -1.35 5.40
N THR A 15 35.18 -1.86 6.55
CA THR A 15 34.43 -2.88 7.31
C THR A 15 33.34 -2.22 8.15
N GLU A 16 33.60 -1.05 8.72
CA GLU A 16 32.61 -0.21 9.38
C GLU A 16 31.55 0.30 8.39
N GLU A 17 31.96 0.82 7.22
CA GLU A 17 31.03 1.27 6.16
C GLU A 17 30.12 0.13 5.69
N LYS A 18 30.67 -1.08 5.49
CA LYS A 18 29.87 -2.26 5.14
C LYS A 18 28.96 -2.72 6.28
N ALA A 19 29.40 -2.62 7.52
CA ALA A 19 28.58 -2.99 8.68
C ALA A 19 27.41 -2.02 8.87
N GLU A 20 27.62 -0.72 8.62
CA GLU A 20 26.58 0.29 8.61
C GLU A 20 25.57 0.06 7.48
N ASP A 21 26.04 -0.25 6.26
CA ASP A 21 25.18 -0.59 5.12
C ASP A 21 24.35 -1.86 5.37
N ILE A 22 24.95 -2.91 5.95
CA ILE A 22 24.23 -4.15 6.29
C ILE A 22 23.17 -3.87 7.37
N THR A 23 23.51 -3.10 8.39
CA THR A 23 22.59 -2.74 9.47
C THR A 23 21.40 -1.94 8.92
N TYR A 24 21.67 -0.97 8.04
CA TYR A 24 20.65 -0.21 7.33
C TYR A 24 19.73 -1.10 6.48
N LEU A 25 20.29 -2.03 5.71
CA LEU A 25 19.52 -3.00 4.91
C LEU A 25 18.68 -3.95 5.76
N LEU A 26 19.18 -4.39 6.91
CA LEU A 26 18.45 -5.24 7.86
C LEU A 26 17.28 -4.47 8.50
N MET A 27 17.47 -3.19 8.84
CA MET A 27 16.40 -2.33 9.36
C MET A 27 15.33 -2.05 8.31
N GLN A 28 15.71 -1.77 7.05
CA GLN A 28 14.75 -1.68 5.94
C GLN A 28 13.93 -2.96 5.81
N ARG A 29 14.58 -4.12 5.85
CA ARG A 29 13.90 -5.41 5.74
C ARG A 29 12.94 -5.66 6.90
N ALA A 30 13.35 -5.38 8.14
CA ALA A 30 12.47 -5.50 9.31
C ALA A 30 11.25 -4.57 9.20
N ARG A 31 11.45 -3.35 8.68
CA ARG A 31 10.37 -2.39 8.43
C ARG A 31 9.40 -2.88 7.37
N LEU A 32 9.88 -3.44 6.26
CA LEU A 32 9.02 -3.98 5.21
C LEU A 32 8.14 -5.12 5.72
N ILE A 33 8.73 -6.02 6.52
CA ILE A 33 8.01 -7.13 7.14
C ILE A 33 6.95 -6.58 8.10
N GLY A 34 7.33 -5.67 9.00
CA GLY A 34 6.40 -5.05 9.96
C GLY A 34 5.30 -4.23 9.27
N ALA A 35 5.61 -3.53 8.18
CA ALA A 35 4.62 -2.78 7.40
C ALA A 35 3.62 -3.71 6.71
N ALA A 36 4.07 -4.84 6.17
CA ALA A 36 3.20 -5.83 5.57
C ALA A 36 2.27 -6.47 6.61
N GLU A 37 2.81 -6.88 7.76
CA GLU A 37 2.05 -7.50 8.84
C GLU A 37 1.01 -6.55 9.45
N ASN A 38 1.42 -5.31 9.74
CA ASN A 38 0.53 -4.29 10.30
C ASN A 38 -0.60 -3.90 9.35
N LYS A 39 -0.38 -3.92 8.03
CA LYS A 39 -1.44 -3.67 7.04
C LYS A 39 -2.49 -4.77 7.04
N LEU A 40 -2.06 -6.04 7.14
CA LEU A 40 -2.99 -7.16 7.23
C LEU A 40 -3.81 -7.10 8.53
N HIS A 41 -3.19 -6.70 9.63
CA HIS A 41 -3.89 -6.44 10.88
C HIS A 41 -4.90 -5.28 10.75
N ALA A 42 -4.48 -4.15 10.19
CA ALA A 42 -5.37 -3.01 9.96
C ALA A 42 -6.54 -3.36 9.01
N LEU A 43 -6.31 -4.20 8.00
CA LEU A 43 -7.35 -4.72 7.12
C LEU A 43 -8.38 -5.54 7.89
N ARG A 44 -7.92 -6.45 8.77
CA ARG A 44 -8.82 -7.25 9.62
C ARG A 44 -9.72 -6.36 10.45
N GLU A 45 -9.14 -5.42 11.18
CA GLU A 45 -9.89 -4.51 12.05
C GLU A 45 -10.85 -3.62 11.26
N LEU A 46 -10.44 -3.15 10.08
CA LEU A 46 -11.29 -2.34 9.21
C LEU A 46 -12.51 -3.11 8.72
N MET A 47 -12.33 -4.37 8.30
CA MET A 47 -13.37 -5.15 7.62
C MET A 47 -14.21 -6.02 8.56
N LYS A 48 -13.74 -6.29 9.78
CA LYS A 48 -14.43 -7.16 10.76
C LYS A 48 -15.89 -6.76 11.03
N ASN A 49 -16.18 -5.47 11.04
CA ASN A 49 -17.53 -4.93 11.32
C ASN A 49 -18.23 -4.40 10.06
N ARG A 50 -17.80 -4.84 8.85
CA ARG A 50 -18.26 -4.28 7.56
C ARG A 50 -18.83 -5.33 6.62
N ASN A 51 -19.34 -6.45 7.14
CA ASN A 51 -19.77 -7.59 6.34
C ASN A 51 -20.94 -7.29 5.39
N GLU A 52 -21.62 -6.16 5.57
CA GLU A 52 -22.69 -5.68 4.67
C GLU A 52 -22.15 -4.88 3.47
N THR A 53 -20.86 -4.55 3.46
CA THR A 53 -20.25 -3.86 2.33
C THR A 53 -20.29 -4.73 1.08
N THR A 54 -20.57 -4.08 -0.04
CA THR A 54 -20.61 -4.70 -1.37
C THR A 54 -19.73 -3.90 -2.31
N HIS A 55 -19.47 -4.46 -3.49
CA HIS A 55 -18.70 -3.80 -4.54
C HIS A 55 -17.37 -3.22 -4.03
N THR A 56 -16.67 -3.97 -3.18
CA THR A 56 -15.45 -3.52 -2.52
C THR A 56 -14.21 -4.03 -3.25
N LEU A 57 -13.36 -3.13 -3.72
CA LEU A 57 -12.07 -3.48 -4.30
C LEU A 57 -10.98 -3.44 -3.21
N PHE A 58 -10.29 -4.56 -3.02
CA PHE A 58 -9.08 -4.64 -2.21
C PHE A 58 -7.86 -4.57 -3.12
N TYR A 59 -7.19 -3.42 -3.14
CA TYR A 59 -6.01 -3.20 -3.96
C TYR A 59 -4.75 -3.58 -3.17
N CYS A 60 -4.15 -4.70 -3.55
CA CYS A 60 -2.85 -5.12 -3.08
C CYS A 60 -1.75 -4.44 -3.93
N GLY A 61 -0.70 -3.99 -3.26
CA GLY A 61 0.46 -3.45 -3.95
C GLY A 61 1.24 -4.54 -4.67
N ASP A 62 2.15 -4.10 -5.51
CA ASP A 62 2.99 -4.96 -6.31
C ASP A 62 4.40 -5.16 -5.72
N GLY A 63 4.54 -4.93 -4.42
CA GLY A 63 5.81 -5.06 -3.72
C GLY A 63 6.88 -4.06 -4.17
N SER A 64 6.49 -2.97 -4.87
CA SER A 64 7.42 -1.97 -5.42
C SER A 64 7.96 -0.96 -4.40
N VAL A 65 7.62 -1.11 -3.11
CA VAL A 65 8.33 -0.41 -2.04
C VAL A 65 9.53 -1.28 -1.64
N GLU A 66 10.69 -0.86 -2.14
CA GLU A 66 12.06 -1.17 -1.71
C GLU A 66 12.86 -2.26 -2.46
N SER A 67 13.76 -1.71 -3.29
CA SER A 67 15.12 -2.17 -3.56
C SER A 67 15.32 -3.30 -4.57
N SER A 68 15.93 -2.87 -5.67
CA SER A 68 16.46 -3.58 -6.83
C SER A 68 17.53 -4.63 -6.52
N VAL A 69 17.24 -5.70 -5.76
CA VAL A 69 18.03 -6.96 -5.82
C VAL A 69 17.17 -8.15 -5.39
N SER A 70 16.30 -8.67 -6.25
CA SER A 70 15.85 -10.08 -6.17
C SER A 70 15.02 -10.47 -7.41
N PRO A 71 15.34 -11.56 -8.11
CA PRO A 71 14.57 -12.07 -9.25
C PRO A 71 13.20 -12.69 -8.84
N THR A 72 12.85 -12.69 -7.56
CA THR A 72 11.64 -13.31 -6.97
C THR A 72 10.45 -12.34 -6.79
N ARG A 73 10.36 -11.27 -7.60
CA ARG A 73 9.28 -10.25 -7.53
C ARG A 73 7.85 -10.79 -7.65
N ASN A 74 7.65 -11.95 -8.28
CA ASN A 74 6.31 -12.52 -8.46
C ASN A 74 5.79 -13.29 -7.23
N GLN A 75 6.68 -13.83 -6.39
CA GLN A 75 6.26 -14.65 -5.25
C GLN A 75 5.70 -13.81 -4.09
N SER A 76 6.29 -12.64 -3.80
CA SER A 76 5.85 -11.77 -2.71
C SER A 76 4.44 -11.20 -2.93
N ASN A 77 4.12 -10.82 -4.17
CA ASN A 77 2.83 -10.24 -4.53
C ASN A 77 1.70 -11.27 -4.44
N LEU A 78 1.96 -12.48 -4.96
CA LEU A 78 1.03 -13.60 -4.85
C LEU A 78 0.81 -13.99 -3.39
N HIS A 79 1.83 -13.90 -2.53
CA HIS A 79 1.68 -14.16 -1.10
C HIS A 79 0.76 -13.15 -0.43
N GLN A 80 0.97 -11.84 -0.65
CA GLN A 80 0.09 -10.82 -0.07
C GLN A 80 -1.37 -10.98 -0.52
N LEU A 81 -1.61 -11.24 -1.81
CA LEU A 81 -2.96 -11.48 -2.32
C LEU A 81 -3.60 -12.73 -1.71
N LYS A 82 -2.84 -13.82 -1.54
CA LYS A 82 -3.34 -15.03 -0.88
C LYS A 82 -3.71 -14.76 0.57
N GLU A 83 -2.88 -14.04 1.32
CA GLU A 83 -3.19 -13.71 2.72
C GLU A 83 -4.40 -12.81 2.85
N VAL A 84 -4.53 -11.78 2.00
CA VAL A 84 -5.71 -10.91 1.97
C VAL A 84 -6.96 -11.71 1.62
N ALA A 85 -6.88 -12.59 0.62
CA ALA A 85 -8.00 -13.45 0.25
C ALA A 85 -8.39 -14.42 1.36
N ARG A 86 -7.41 -15.00 2.06
CA ARG A 86 -7.62 -15.89 3.21
C ARG A 86 -8.31 -15.16 4.36
N ILE A 87 -7.84 -13.95 4.70
CA ILE A 87 -8.44 -13.13 5.76
C ILE A 87 -9.89 -12.79 5.40
N LEU A 88 -10.14 -12.26 4.21
CA LEU A 88 -11.48 -11.80 3.83
C LEU A 88 -12.45 -12.97 3.64
N GLY A 89 -12.05 -14.00 2.89
CA GLY A 89 -12.92 -15.12 2.54
C GLY A 89 -13.07 -16.15 3.66
N THR A 90 -11.97 -16.52 4.34
CA THR A 90 -11.99 -17.60 5.35
C THR A 90 -12.22 -17.08 6.76
N GLU A 91 -11.54 -16.00 7.17
CA GLU A 91 -11.66 -15.48 8.55
C GLU A 91 -12.91 -14.60 8.71
N LEU A 92 -13.23 -13.76 7.72
CA LEU A 92 -14.32 -12.78 7.79
C LEU A 92 -15.56 -13.14 6.95
N ASN A 93 -15.52 -14.26 6.22
CA ASN A 93 -16.64 -14.80 5.43
C ASN A 93 -17.20 -13.87 4.34
N TYR A 94 -16.34 -13.09 3.69
CA TYR A 94 -16.73 -12.29 2.52
C TYR A 94 -16.75 -13.15 1.25
N ARG A 95 -17.74 -12.90 0.39
CA ARG A 95 -17.77 -13.43 -0.98
C ARG A 95 -16.78 -12.65 -1.85
N ILE A 96 -15.57 -13.14 -1.97
CA ILE A 96 -14.50 -12.49 -2.73
C ILE A 96 -13.93 -13.39 -3.82
N SER A 97 -13.37 -12.77 -4.85
CA SER A 97 -12.52 -13.45 -5.82
C SER A 97 -11.24 -12.66 -6.11
N THR A 98 -10.22 -13.34 -6.60
CA THR A 98 -8.94 -12.72 -6.95
C THR A 98 -8.93 -12.27 -8.39
N TYR A 99 -8.46 -11.05 -8.65
CA TYR A 99 -8.43 -10.44 -9.96
C TYR A 99 -7.00 -10.00 -10.31
N THR A 100 -6.31 -10.78 -11.14
CA THR A 100 -4.88 -10.58 -11.43
C THR A 100 -4.58 -10.59 -12.93
N ALA A 101 -3.34 -10.28 -13.30
CA ALA A 101 -2.88 -10.41 -14.69
C ALA A 101 -3.05 -11.83 -15.26
N GLN A 102 -3.02 -12.86 -14.40
CA GLN A 102 -3.17 -14.27 -14.80
C GLN A 102 -4.63 -14.69 -15.02
N THR A 103 -5.60 -13.89 -14.55
CA THR A 103 -7.03 -14.14 -14.78
C THR A 103 -7.34 -14.03 -16.27
N SER A 104 -7.91 -15.07 -16.86
CA SER A 104 -8.20 -15.14 -18.30
C SER A 104 -9.27 -14.12 -18.71
N LEU A 105 -9.32 -13.72 -19.99
CA LEU A 105 -10.34 -12.75 -20.46
C LEU A 105 -11.79 -13.21 -20.19
N PRO A 106 -12.18 -14.47 -20.44
CA PRO A 106 -13.54 -14.93 -20.14
C PRO A 106 -13.85 -14.91 -18.64
N GLU A 107 -12.87 -15.28 -17.81
CA GLU A 107 -13.01 -15.28 -16.35
C GLU A 107 -13.12 -13.85 -15.80
N ARG A 108 -12.35 -12.90 -16.33
CA ARG A 108 -12.44 -11.48 -15.96
C ARG A 108 -13.85 -10.93 -16.19
N GLU A 109 -14.44 -11.23 -17.33
CA GLU A 109 -15.80 -10.79 -17.65
C GLU A 109 -16.83 -11.42 -16.73
N ASN A 110 -16.69 -12.72 -16.43
CA ASN A 110 -17.56 -13.41 -15.49
C ASN A 110 -17.47 -12.80 -14.08
N LEU A 111 -16.24 -12.59 -13.56
CA LEU A 111 -16.02 -11.95 -12.27
C LEU A 111 -16.55 -10.52 -12.23
N ARG A 112 -16.43 -9.76 -13.33
CA ARG A 112 -17.00 -8.42 -13.46
C ARG A 112 -18.53 -8.48 -13.32
N GLN A 113 -19.20 -9.39 -14.01
CA GLN A 113 -20.65 -9.55 -13.93
C GLN A 113 -21.10 -9.97 -12.52
N GLN A 114 -20.45 -10.97 -11.91
CA GLN A 114 -20.75 -11.38 -10.53
C GLN A 114 -20.56 -10.23 -9.53
N PHE A 115 -19.53 -9.40 -9.73
CA PHE A 115 -19.28 -8.24 -8.90
C PHE A 115 -20.34 -7.16 -9.09
N GLU A 116 -20.73 -6.85 -10.33
CA GLU A 116 -21.77 -5.85 -10.66
C GLU A 116 -23.16 -6.27 -10.18
N ASN A 117 -23.46 -7.57 -10.17
CA ASN A 117 -24.72 -8.11 -9.67
C ASN A 117 -24.74 -8.25 -8.13
N GLY A 118 -23.63 -7.98 -7.44
CA GLY A 118 -23.49 -8.15 -6.00
C GLY A 118 -23.40 -9.60 -5.51
N GLU A 119 -23.21 -10.56 -6.42
CA GLU A 119 -22.90 -11.96 -6.07
C GLU A 119 -21.56 -12.04 -5.35
N LEU A 120 -20.58 -11.27 -5.82
CA LEU A 120 -19.33 -11.00 -5.11
C LEU A 120 -19.44 -9.69 -4.33
N GLN A 121 -19.06 -9.73 -3.06
CA GLN A 121 -18.92 -8.53 -2.23
C GLN A 121 -17.62 -7.79 -2.51
N GLY A 122 -16.58 -8.50 -2.96
CA GLY A 122 -15.31 -7.87 -3.23
C GLY A 122 -14.41 -8.57 -4.23
N LEU A 123 -13.45 -7.80 -4.75
CA LEU A 123 -12.39 -8.29 -5.61
C LEU A 123 -11.04 -7.97 -4.96
N VAL A 124 -10.17 -8.97 -4.84
CA VAL A 124 -8.79 -8.78 -4.35
C VAL A 124 -7.87 -8.72 -5.56
N ALA A 125 -7.20 -7.60 -5.76
CA ALA A 125 -6.58 -7.32 -7.03
C ALA A 125 -5.15 -6.77 -6.91
N ILE A 126 -4.30 -7.13 -7.88
CA ILE A 126 -2.93 -6.61 -8.02
C ILE A 126 -2.79 -6.01 -9.42
N ARG A 127 -2.33 -4.75 -9.53
CA ARG A 127 -2.02 -4.02 -10.79
C ARG A 127 -3.15 -3.88 -11.82
N CYS A 128 -4.29 -4.52 -11.63
CA CYS A 128 -5.32 -4.61 -12.66
C CYS A 128 -6.03 -3.28 -13.01
N LEU A 129 -6.09 -2.33 -12.07
CA LEU A 129 -6.66 -1.00 -12.33
C LEU A 129 -5.78 -0.16 -13.26
N ASP A 130 -4.50 -0.53 -13.41
CA ASP A 130 -3.53 0.23 -14.19
C ASP A 130 -3.45 -0.28 -15.65
N GLU A 131 -3.93 -1.50 -15.95
CA GLU A 131 -3.74 -2.21 -17.23
C GLU A 131 -5.02 -2.34 -18.10
N GLY A 132 -6.05 -1.53 -17.84
CA GLY A 132 -7.17 -1.36 -18.79
C GLY A 132 -8.46 -2.10 -18.45
N VAL A 133 -8.63 -2.55 -17.22
CA VAL A 133 -9.93 -3.05 -16.73
C VAL A 133 -10.67 -1.92 -16.04
N ASP A 134 -11.88 -1.65 -16.51
CA ASP A 134 -12.78 -0.65 -15.94
C ASP A 134 -13.97 -1.31 -15.25
N ILE A 135 -14.10 -1.08 -13.94
CA ILE A 135 -15.24 -1.59 -13.14
C ILE A 135 -15.91 -0.39 -12.45
N PRO A 136 -16.82 0.33 -13.14
CA PRO A 136 -17.47 1.52 -12.58
C PRO A 136 -18.29 1.24 -11.32
N ALA A 137 -18.78 -0.01 -11.18
CA ALA A 137 -19.58 -0.46 -10.05
C ALA A 137 -18.87 -0.45 -8.70
N ILE A 138 -17.54 -0.31 -8.65
CA ILE A 138 -16.79 -0.21 -7.39
C ILE A 138 -17.37 0.92 -6.53
N GLN A 139 -17.81 0.60 -5.32
CA GLN A 139 -18.33 1.57 -4.35
C GLN A 139 -17.32 1.86 -3.24
N THR A 140 -16.58 0.83 -2.82
CA THR A 140 -15.56 0.95 -1.78
C THR A 140 -14.22 0.48 -2.31
N ALA A 141 -13.14 1.18 -2.00
CA ALA A 141 -11.78 0.76 -2.32
C ALA A 141 -10.93 0.74 -1.05
N VAL A 142 -10.28 -0.38 -0.78
CA VAL A 142 -9.27 -0.53 0.28
C VAL A 142 -7.91 -0.65 -0.38
N ILE A 143 -7.07 0.37 -0.23
CA ILE A 143 -5.75 0.45 -0.84
C ILE A 143 -4.71 0.05 0.20
N LEU A 144 -4.20 -1.18 0.09
CA LEU A 144 -3.21 -1.74 1.03
C LEU A 144 -1.79 -1.29 0.71
N ALA A 145 -1.51 -1.03 -0.57
CA ALA A 145 -0.22 -0.48 -0.95
C ALA A 145 -0.36 0.45 -2.14
N SER A 146 0.36 1.55 -2.00
CA SER A 146 0.11 2.73 -2.79
C SER A 146 1.40 3.16 -3.46
N SER A 147 1.27 3.46 -4.75
CA SER A 147 2.36 4.06 -5.49
C SER A 147 2.61 5.46 -4.93
N THR A 148 3.88 5.82 -4.80
CA THR A 148 4.27 7.21 -4.49
C THR A 148 4.24 8.10 -5.74
N ASN A 149 3.92 7.55 -6.91
CA ASN A 149 3.81 8.30 -8.16
C ASN A 149 2.45 9.03 -8.24
N PRO A 150 2.44 10.38 -8.26
CA PRO A 150 1.21 11.18 -8.33
C PRO A 150 0.26 10.81 -9.46
N ARG A 151 0.81 10.58 -10.66
CA ARG A 151 0.00 10.29 -11.83
C ARG A 151 -0.76 8.96 -11.68
N GLN A 152 -0.13 7.95 -11.10
CA GLN A 152 -0.73 6.63 -10.94
C GLN A 152 -1.88 6.64 -9.92
N PHE A 153 -1.65 7.20 -8.72
CA PHE A 153 -2.70 7.19 -7.71
C PHE A 153 -3.89 8.09 -8.08
N ILE A 154 -3.67 9.20 -8.80
CA ILE A 154 -4.75 10.07 -9.29
C ILE A 154 -5.59 9.34 -10.33
N GLN A 155 -4.95 8.65 -11.28
CA GLN A 155 -5.67 7.89 -12.29
C GLN A 155 -6.45 6.72 -11.68
N ARG A 156 -5.84 6.01 -10.72
CA ARG A 156 -6.50 4.92 -10.00
C ARG A 156 -7.74 5.40 -9.24
N ARG A 157 -7.62 6.51 -8.50
CA ARG A 157 -8.76 7.19 -7.86
C ARG A 157 -9.83 7.52 -8.90
N GLY A 158 -9.44 8.05 -10.06
CA GLY A 158 -10.35 8.33 -11.17
C GLY A 158 -11.14 7.10 -11.65
N ARG A 159 -10.53 5.91 -11.68
CA ARG A 159 -11.23 4.66 -12.00
C ARG A 159 -12.24 4.29 -10.92
N ILE A 160 -11.88 4.47 -9.65
CA ILE A 160 -12.78 4.20 -8.51
C ILE A 160 -13.95 5.19 -8.49
N LEU A 161 -13.78 6.45 -8.90
CA LEU A 161 -14.82 7.47 -8.86
C LEU A 161 -15.78 7.46 -10.06
N ARG A 162 -15.66 6.49 -10.97
CA ARG A 162 -16.52 6.45 -12.16
C ARG A 162 -18.01 6.36 -11.81
N PRO A 163 -18.88 7.10 -12.51
CA PRO A 163 -20.33 6.99 -12.32
C PRO A 163 -20.83 5.58 -12.59
N HIS A 164 -21.78 5.13 -11.80
CA HIS A 164 -22.49 3.87 -11.98
C HIS A 164 -23.92 4.01 -11.44
N PRO A 165 -24.93 3.37 -12.04
CA PRO A 165 -26.29 3.37 -11.48
C PRO A 165 -26.30 2.98 -10.00
N GLY A 166 -26.98 3.77 -9.17
CA GLY A 166 -27.07 3.55 -7.72
C GLY A 166 -25.81 3.92 -6.91
N LYS A 167 -24.76 4.45 -7.55
CA LYS A 167 -23.54 4.92 -6.88
C LYS A 167 -23.51 6.45 -6.81
N GLU A 168 -23.81 6.99 -5.63
CA GLU A 168 -23.74 8.43 -5.38
C GLU A 168 -22.35 8.90 -4.93
N ARG A 169 -21.63 8.04 -4.20
CA ARG A 169 -20.29 8.31 -3.66
C ARG A 169 -19.42 7.07 -3.73
N ALA A 170 -18.11 7.26 -3.67
CA ALA A 170 -17.16 6.17 -3.45
C ALA A 170 -16.43 6.37 -2.13
N THR A 171 -16.24 5.30 -1.38
CA THR A 171 -15.49 5.32 -0.11
C THR A 171 -14.10 4.75 -0.35
N ILE A 172 -13.05 5.52 -0.03
CA ILE A 172 -11.66 5.07 -0.18
C ILE A 172 -11.01 4.98 1.18
N PHE A 173 -10.54 3.78 1.52
CA PHE A 173 -9.67 3.51 2.65
C PHE A 173 -8.24 3.40 2.14
N ASP A 174 -7.39 4.35 2.49
CA ASP A 174 -6.01 4.40 2.06
C ASP A 174 -5.07 4.12 3.23
N MET A 175 -4.32 3.02 3.17
CA MET A 175 -3.39 2.65 4.24
C MET A 175 -2.06 3.36 4.09
N ILE A 176 -1.67 4.08 5.14
CA ILE A 176 -0.39 4.76 5.26
C ILE A 176 0.45 4.07 6.33
N VAL A 177 1.72 3.80 6.00
CA VAL A 177 2.69 3.24 6.95
C VAL A 177 3.41 4.39 7.61
N LEU A 178 3.30 4.47 8.92
CA LEU A 178 4.07 5.41 9.73
C LEU A 178 5.39 4.77 10.14
N PRO A 179 6.51 5.49 10.08
CA PRO A 179 7.76 5.01 10.68
C PRO A 179 7.58 4.84 12.19
N PRO A 180 8.20 3.81 12.80
CA PRO A 180 8.24 3.67 14.25
C PRO A 180 9.06 4.81 14.87
N ASP A 181 8.86 5.06 16.16
CA ASP A 181 9.64 6.07 16.89
C ASP A 181 11.09 5.58 17.04
N LEU A 182 11.98 6.08 16.16
CA LEU A 182 13.40 5.71 16.09
C LEU A 182 14.33 6.91 16.32
N ASP A 183 15.58 6.61 16.66
CA ASP A 183 16.64 7.57 16.98
C ASP A 183 16.97 8.56 15.83
N ARG A 184 17.50 9.74 16.20
CA ARG A 184 17.68 10.92 15.34
C ARG A 184 18.45 10.70 14.01
N LYS A 185 19.28 9.65 13.87
CA LYS A 185 20.09 9.42 12.65
C LYS A 185 19.29 8.79 11.49
N THR A 186 18.27 7.99 11.78
CA THR A 186 17.43 7.31 10.75
C THR A 186 16.31 8.22 10.22
N LEU A 187 16.12 9.38 10.87
CA LEU A 187 14.98 10.28 10.68
C LEU A 187 14.85 10.85 9.25
N GLU A 188 15.95 11.12 8.54
CA GLU A 188 15.90 11.85 7.26
C GLU A 188 15.38 10.99 6.10
N VAL A 189 15.76 9.71 6.03
CA VAL A 189 15.21 8.78 5.03
C VAL A 189 13.72 8.53 5.31
N GLU A 190 13.36 8.40 6.58
CA GLU A 190 11.97 8.17 6.99
C GLU A 190 11.06 9.37 6.74
N LYS A 191 11.54 10.59 6.98
CA LYS A 191 10.85 11.83 6.61
C LYS A 191 10.57 11.91 5.12
N ASN A 192 11.52 11.50 4.28
CA ASN A 192 11.33 11.54 2.82
C ASN A 192 10.26 10.55 2.35
N LEU A 193 10.21 9.35 2.94
CA LEU A 193 9.14 8.39 2.64
C LEU A 193 7.79 8.90 3.13
N LEU A 194 7.73 9.35 4.39
CA LEU A 194 6.51 9.91 4.97
C LEU A 194 6.03 11.12 4.18
N LYS A 195 6.93 11.99 3.71
CA LYS A 195 6.59 13.14 2.86
C LYS A 195 5.87 12.76 1.58
N LYS A 196 6.26 11.64 0.94
CA LYS A 196 5.56 11.14 -0.25
C LYS A 196 4.16 10.64 0.09
N GLU A 197 4.02 9.92 1.21
CA GLU A 197 2.73 9.43 1.70
C GLU A 197 1.80 10.57 2.11
N LEU A 198 2.31 11.60 2.79
CA LEU A 198 1.52 12.76 3.22
C LEU A 198 1.06 13.61 2.03
N ARG A 199 1.91 13.82 1.00
CA ARG A 199 1.47 14.47 -0.24
C ARG A 199 0.30 13.75 -0.89
N ARG A 200 0.39 12.42 -0.96
CA ARG A 200 -0.68 11.57 -1.48
C ARG A 200 -1.94 11.67 -0.62
N PHE A 201 -1.79 11.72 0.70
CA PHE A 201 -2.92 11.95 1.60
C PHE A 201 -3.60 13.31 1.34
N VAL A 202 -2.83 14.39 1.21
CA VAL A 202 -3.36 15.75 0.90
C VAL A 202 -4.17 15.73 -0.39
N GLU A 203 -3.62 15.13 -1.45
CA GLU A 203 -4.29 15.00 -2.76
C GLU A 203 -5.64 14.26 -2.69
N PHE A 204 -5.80 13.31 -1.77
CA PHE A 204 -7.06 12.62 -1.56
C PHE A 204 -7.99 13.42 -0.64
N ALA A 205 -7.47 13.98 0.44
CA ALA A 205 -8.23 14.74 1.42
C ALA A 205 -8.86 16.00 0.81
N ASP A 206 -8.13 16.72 -0.04
CA ASP A 206 -8.60 17.99 -0.62
C ASP A 206 -9.81 17.85 -1.54
N LEU A 207 -10.03 16.65 -2.08
CA LEU A 207 -11.12 16.34 -3.00
C LEU A 207 -12.19 15.44 -2.37
N ALA A 208 -12.06 15.13 -1.08
CA ALA A 208 -13.00 14.27 -0.36
C ALA A 208 -14.11 15.07 0.31
N ASP A 209 -15.31 14.48 0.40
CA ASP A 209 -16.45 15.06 1.13
C ASP A 209 -16.11 15.33 2.60
N ASN A 210 -15.22 14.52 3.19
CA ASN A 210 -14.76 14.65 4.58
C ASN A 210 -13.39 15.36 4.70
N SER A 211 -13.05 16.24 3.75
CA SER A 211 -11.77 16.97 3.70
C SER A 211 -11.36 17.61 5.04
N GLY A 212 -12.31 18.23 5.76
CA GLY A 212 -12.06 18.86 7.05
C GLY A 212 -11.56 17.88 8.12
N GLU A 213 -12.23 16.73 8.28
CA GLU A 213 -11.83 15.70 9.25
C GLU A 213 -10.48 15.08 8.86
N ALA A 214 -10.28 14.81 7.56
CA ALA A 214 -9.05 14.26 7.05
C ALA A 214 -7.86 15.20 7.31
N ARG A 215 -8.03 16.51 7.10
CA ARG A 215 -6.98 17.52 7.37
C ARG A 215 -6.61 17.64 8.84
N MET A 216 -7.57 17.47 9.76
CA MET A 216 -7.25 17.47 11.20
C MET A 216 -6.33 16.31 11.57
N LYS A 217 -6.62 15.10 11.06
CA LYS A 217 -5.75 13.93 11.25
C LYS A 217 -4.37 14.13 10.62
N LEU A 218 -4.30 14.80 9.48
CA LEU A 218 -3.03 15.15 8.83
C LEU A 218 -2.20 16.11 9.67
N PHE A 219 -2.82 17.13 10.25
CA PHE A 219 -2.16 18.15 11.05
C PHE A 219 -1.41 17.54 12.25
N ASP A 220 -2.03 16.58 12.94
CA ASP A 220 -1.40 15.86 14.05
C ASP A 220 -0.14 15.09 13.63
N LEU A 221 -0.17 14.49 12.44
CA LEU A 221 0.99 13.80 11.85
C LEU A 221 2.07 14.79 11.42
N GLN A 222 1.71 15.89 10.76
CA GLN A 222 2.66 16.94 10.36
C GLN A 222 3.39 17.53 11.56
N LYS A 223 2.66 17.79 12.67
CA LYS A 223 3.23 18.29 13.91
C LYS A 223 4.19 17.28 14.55
N ARG A 224 3.82 16.00 14.59
CA ARG A 224 4.65 14.92 15.16
C ARG A 224 5.99 14.77 14.45
N TYR A 225 5.99 14.82 13.12
CA TYR A 225 7.18 14.57 12.30
C TYR A 225 7.90 15.85 11.81
N GLY A 226 7.42 17.03 12.19
CA GLY A 226 8.00 18.32 11.80
C GLY A 226 7.85 18.63 10.31
N LEU A 227 6.76 18.19 9.68
CA LEU A 227 6.50 18.26 8.25
C LEU A 227 5.40 19.28 7.90
N MET A 228 5.41 20.44 8.56
CA MET A 228 4.40 21.50 8.41
C MET A 228 4.37 22.16 7.02
N ASN A 229 5.43 21.99 6.23
CA ASN A 229 5.60 22.61 4.91
C ASN A 229 5.19 21.68 3.75
N ILE A 230 4.42 20.63 4.01
CA ILE A 230 3.88 19.71 2.99
C ILE A 230 2.47 20.13 2.63
#